data_AF-A0A7S3TQN0-F1
#
_entry.id   AF-A0A7S3TQN0-F1
#
_cell.length_a   1.000
_cell.length_b   1.000
_cell.length_c   1.000
_cell.angle_alpha   90.00
_cell.angle_beta   90.00
_cell.angle_gamma   90.00
#
_symmetry.space_group_name_H-M   'P 1'
#
loop_
_entity.id
_entity.type
_entity.pdbx_description
1 polymer ?
#
loop_
_entity_poly.entity_id
_entity_poly.type
_entity_poly.pdbx_seq_one_letter_code
_entity_poly.pdbx_strand_id
1 'polypeptide(L)'
;MQANGEFLEVRERLEGNMYGTTFAELERIKNAGKIPIIEVDVQGAIEINVKALEGNFLYIYPPSFEELRKRMGNRTETEHQFKVRIADAIKQIEIANNSVLFTNRLVNDKLKDANSQFDTLIQALYFQEIRNINTAKKGKEQNKEQADSKDEEKKEQQPAAKE
;
A
#
# COMPACT_ATOMS: atom_id res chain seq x y z
N MET A 1 8.65 7.14 -22.14
CA MET A 1 9.42 6.73 -20.95
C MET A 1 10.14 5.44 -21.28
N GLN A 2 11.41 5.50 -21.67
CA GLN A 2 12.29 4.32 -21.67
C GLN A 2 12.93 4.27 -20.28
N ALA A 3 12.69 3.20 -19.54
CA ALA A 3 13.02 3.12 -18.12
C ALA A 3 14.48 2.69 -17.92
N ASN A 4 15.30 3.61 -17.43
CA ASN A 4 16.64 3.33 -16.88
C ASN A 4 16.55 2.60 -15.52
N GLY A 5 15.68 1.60 -15.39
CA GLY A 5 15.48 0.87 -14.11
C GLY A 5 14.81 1.68 -12.99
N GLU A 6 14.27 2.87 -13.27
CA GLU A 6 13.67 3.77 -12.26
C GLU A 6 12.29 3.33 -11.75
N PHE A 7 11.61 2.49 -12.53
CA PHE A 7 10.24 2.05 -12.25
C PHE A 7 10.22 0.61 -11.70
N LEU A 8 9.44 0.43 -10.66
CA LEU A 8 9.13 -0.86 -10.06
C LEU A 8 8.11 -1.62 -10.92
N GLU A 9 7.09 -0.95 -11.44
CA GLU A 9 6.17 -1.50 -12.43
C GLU A 9 5.70 -0.39 -13.37
N VAL A 10 5.30 -0.78 -14.58
CA VAL A 10 4.68 0.13 -15.54
C VAL A 10 3.45 -0.56 -16.13
N ARG A 11 2.37 0.20 -16.27
CA ARG A 11 1.12 -0.23 -16.88
C ARG A 11 0.69 0.77 -17.94
N GLU A 12 0.27 0.26 -19.07
CA GLU A 12 -0.44 1.05 -20.07
C GLU A 12 -1.95 0.92 -19.81
N ARG A 13 -2.64 2.05 -19.79
CA ARG A 13 -4.11 2.10 -19.73
C ARG A 13 -4.66 2.43 -21.12
N LEU A 14 -5.98 2.32 -21.27
CA LEU A 14 -6.72 2.79 -22.44
C LEU A 14 -6.22 4.18 -22.87
N GLU A 15 -6.06 4.37 -24.18
CA GLU A 15 -5.60 5.61 -24.83
C GLU A 15 -4.10 5.92 -24.68
N GLY A 16 -3.25 4.95 -24.34
CA GLY A 16 -1.78 5.11 -24.36
C GLY A 16 -1.20 5.83 -23.15
N ASN A 17 -2.01 6.05 -22.11
CA ASN A 17 -1.54 6.63 -20.85
C ASN A 17 -0.77 5.57 -20.05
N MET A 18 0.48 5.86 -19.70
CA MET A 18 1.30 5.00 -18.84
C MET A 18 1.26 5.46 -17.38
N TYR A 19 1.11 4.50 -16.48
CA TYR A 19 1.23 4.68 -15.04
C TYR A 19 2.32 3.75 -14.52
N GLY A 20 2.95 4.10 -13.41
CA GLY A 20 3.95 3.22 -12.82
C GLY A 20 4.40 3.70 -11.45
N THR A 21 4.73 2.74 -10.61
CA THR A 21 5.31 2.96 -9.29
C THR A 21 6.83 3.09 -9.41
N THR A 22 7.44 4.12 -8.82
CA THR A 22 8.91 4.33 -8.86
C THR A 22 9.60 3.79 -7.62
N PHE A 23 10.88 3.41 -7.74
CA PHE A 23 11.69 3.06 -6.57
C PHE A 23 11.88 4.25 -5.62
N ALA A 24 11.97 5.47 -6.17
CA ALA A 24 12.10 6.70 -5.39
C ALA A 24 10.91 6.92 -4.45
N GLU A 25 9.70 6.57 -4.88
CA GLU A 25 8.51 6.71 -4.05
C GLU A 25 8.51 5.75 -2.85
N LEU A 26 8.99 4.52 -3.05
CA LEU A 26 9.17 3.57 -1.94
C LEU A 26 10.16 4.10 -0.91
N GLU A 27 11.30 4.62 -1.36
CA GLU A 27 12.33 5.18 -0.46
C GLU A 27 11.82 6.43 0.25
N ARG A 28 11.05 7.28 -0.42
CA ARG A 28 10.40 8.45 0.20
C ARG A 28 9.47 8.05 1.34
N ILE A 29 8.65 7.01 1.15
CA ILE A 29 7.72 6.52 2.18
C ILE A 29 8.48 5.90 3.36
N LYS A 30 9.49 5.06 3.08
CA LYS A 30 10.34 4.46 4.12
C LYS A 30 11.06 5.52 4.95
N ASN A 31 11.65 6.53 4.30
CA ASN A 31 12.33 7.65 4.95
C ASN A 31 11.39 8.51 5.81
N ALA A 32 10.08 8.51 5.50
CA ALA A 32 9.06 9.12 6.34
C ALA A 32 8.65 8.26 7.55
N GLY A 33 9.30 7.11 7.78
CA GLY A 33 8.98 6.18 8.86
C GLY A 33 7.62 5.52 8.67
N LYS A 34 7.29 5.16 7.42
CA LYS A 34 6.03 4.50 7.03
C LYS A 34 6.31 3.23 6.24
N ILE A 35 5.33 2.34 6.22
CA ILE A 35 5.37 1.10 5.43
C ILE A 35 4.70 1.39 4.08
N PRO A 36 5.40 1.22 2.94
CA PRO A 36 4.78 1.35 1.62
C PRO A 36 3.73 0.25 1.39
N ILE A 37 2.57 0.62 0.86
CA ILE A 37 1.56 -0.29 0.34
C ILE A 37 1.39 0.01 -1.14
N ILE A 38 1.45 -1.02 -1.97
CA ILE A 38 1.34 -0.92 -3.42
C ILE A 38 0.10 -1.70 -3.85
N GLU A 39 -0.80 -1.04 -4.58
CA GLU A 39 -1.97 -1.67 -5.20
C GLU A 39 -1.63 -1.99 -6.66
N VAL A 40 -1.65 -3.27 -7.03
CA VAL A 40 -1.38 -3.74 -8.39
C VAL A 40 -2.24 -4.97 -8.73
N ASP A 41 -2.38 -5.26 -10.03
CA ASP A 41 -2.92 -6.52 -10.52
C ASP A 41 -1.94 -7.71 -10.27
N VAL A 42 -2.39 -8.94 -10.54
CA VAL A 42 -1.58 -10.15 -10.30
C VAL A 42 -0.32 -10.17 -11.15
N GLN A 43 -0.45 -9.74 -12.40
CA GLN A 43 0.70 -9.63 -13.30
C GLN A 43 1.74 -8.64 -12.76
N GLY A 44 1.29 -7.56 -12.11
CA GLY A 44 2.13 -6.49 -11.58
C GLY A 44 2.85 -6.95 -10.33
N ALA A 45 2.14 -7.65 -9.46
CA ALA A 45 2.75 -8.34 -8.33
C ALA A 45 3.85 -9.32 -8.77
N ILE A 46 3.64 -10.08 -9.86
CA ILE A 46 4.65 -10.99 -10.40
C ILE A 46 5.87 -10.21 -10.93
N GLU A 47 5.67 -9.13 -11.67
CA GLU A 47 6.77 -8.28 -12.16
C GLU A 47 7.58 -7.65 -11.02
N ILE A 48 6.90 -7.20 -9.96
CA ILE A 48 7.52 -6.69 -8.74
C ILE A 48 8.38 -7.76 -8.09
N ASN A 49 7.84 -8.98 -7.95
CA ASN A 49 8.56 -10.11 -7.37
C ASN A 49 9.82 -10.49 -8.18
N VAL A 50 9.77 -10.43 -9.51
CA VAL A 50 10.93 -10.69 -10.38
C VAL A 50 12.06 -9.68 -10.16
N LYS A 51 11.74 -8.45 -9.75
CA LYS A 51 12.73 -7.42 -9.39
C LYS A 51 13.36 -7.65 -8.00
N ALA A 52 13.05 -8.78 -7.35
CA ALA A 52 13.55 -9.17 -6.03
C ALA A 52 13.31 -8.12 -4.95
N LEU A 53 12.21 -7.37 -5.05
CA LEU A 53 11.81 -6.46 -3.98
C LEU A 53 11.26 -7.27 -2.81
N GLU A 54 11.90 -7.14 -1.65
CA GLU A 54 11.39 -7.74 -0.41
C GLU A 54 10.04 -7.13 -0.04
N GLY A 55 9.02 -7.97 0.10
CA GLY A 55 7.67 -7.53 0.44
C GLY A 55 6.70 -8.68 0.66
N ASN A 56 5.60 -8.39 1.34
CA ASN A 56 4.50 -9.33 1.52
C ASN A 56 3.45 -9.10 0.42
N PHE A 57 3.01 -10.18 -0.21
CA PHE A 57 1.97 -10.15 -1.23
C PHE A 57 0.66 -10.64 -0.63
N LEU A 58 -0.36 -9.78 -0.67
CA LEU A 58 -1.70 -10.08 -0.20
C LEU A 58 -2.67 -10.05 -1.39
N TYR A 59 -3.29 -11.19 -1.68
CA TYR A 59 -4.33 -11.24 -2.69
C TYR A 59 -5.72 -11.06 -2.08
N ILE A 60 -6.51 -10.14 -2.64
CA ILE A 60 -7.87 -9.83 -2.20
C ILE A 60 -8.87 -10.58 -3.10
N TYR A 61 -9.48 -11.62 -2.56
CA TYR A 61 -10.49 -12.43 -3.23
C TYR A 61 -11.88 -11.79 -3.16
N PRO A 62 -12.68 -11.86 -4.24
CA PRO A 62 -14.13 -11.75 -4.11
C PRO A 62 -14.68 -12.97 -3.35
N PRO A 63 -15.81 -12.85 -2.65
CA PRO A 63 -16.38 -13.97 -1.89
C PRO A 63 -16.91 -15.09 -2.79
N SER A 64 -17.29 -14.76 -4.03
CA SER A 64 -17.71 -15.72 -5.04
C SER A 64 -17.54 -15.15 -6.44
N PHE A 65 -17.58 -16.02 -7.45
CA PHE A 65 -17.61 -15.60 -8.85
C PHE A 65 -18.88 -14.79 -9.17
N GLU A 66 -20.01 -15.14 -8.58
CA GLU A 66 -21.27 -14.40 -8.77
C GLU A 66 -21.16 -12.96 -8.26
N GLU A 67 -20.57 -12.77 -7.07
CA GLU A 67 -20.39 -11.44 -6.51
C GLU A 67 -19.36 -10.63 -7.30
N LEU A 68 -18.28 -11.26 -7.79
CA LEU A 68 -17.35 -10.63 -8.73
C LEU A 68 -18.10 -10.14 -9.98
N ARG A 69 -18.87 -11.02 -10.62
CA ARG A 69 -19.65 -10.70 -11.82
C ARG A 69 -20.62 -9.54 -11.57
N LYS A 70 -21.32 -9.56 -10.44
CA LYS A 70 -22.25 -8.50 -10.01
C LYS A 70 -21.54 -7.16 -9.81
N ARG A 71 -20.41 -7.13 -9.08
CA ARG A 71 -19.62 -5.91 -8.86
C ARG A 71 -19.10 -5.33 -10.17
N MET A 72 -18.71 -6.18 -11.11
CA MET A 72 -18.23 -5.75 -12.42
C MET A 72 -19.35 -5.22 -13.31
N GLY A 73 -20.52 -5.86 -13.30
CA GLY A 73 -21.67 -5.51 -14.15
C GLY A 73 -22.41 -4.24 -13.74
N ASN A 74 -22.18 -3.72 -12.53
CA ASN A 74 -22.75 -2.45 -12.05
C ASN A 74 -22.06 -1.20 -12.66
N ARG A 75 -21.13 -1.36 -13.60
CA ARG A 75 -20.44 -0.27 -14.27
C ARG A 75 -21.11 0.04 -15.60
N THR A 76 -21.16 1.32 -15.98
CA THR A 76 -21.66 1.75 -17.30
C THR A 76 -20.66 1.33 -18.37
N GLU A 77 -20.88 0.20 -19.03
CA GLU A 77 -20.03 -0.31 -20.11
C GLU A 77 -20.82 -1.14 -21.14
N THR A 78 -20.21 -1.39 -22.30
CA THR A 78 -20.79 -2.28 -23.31
C THR A 78 -20.65 -3.75 -22.93
N GLU A 79 -21.51 -4.62 -23.48
CA GLU A 79 -21.43 -6.06 -23.26
C GLU A 79 -20.06 -6.65 -23.66
N HIS A 80 -19.46 -6.12 -24.73
CA HIS A 80 -18.13 -6.54 -25.19
C HIS A 80 -17.04 -6.20 -24.16
N GLN A 81 -17.02 -4.97 -23.65
CA GLN A 81 -16.06 -4.55 -22.62
C GLN A 81 -16.21 -5.37 -21.33
N PHE A 82 -17.45 -5.66 -20.93
CA PHE A 82 -17.73 -6.52 -19.80
C PHE A 82 -17.16 -7.94 -20.00
N LYS A 83 -17.38 -8.56 -21.17
CA LYS A 83 -16.85 -9.90 -21.51
C LYS A 83 -15.32 -9.95 -21.45
N VAL A 84 -14.64 -8.93 -21.97
CA VAL A 84 -13.18 -8.84 -21.91
C VAL A 84 -12.70 -8.75 -20.46
N ARG A 85 -13.32 -7.87 -19.66
CA ARG A 85 -12.93 -7.69 -18.27
C ARG A 85 -13.18 -8.91 -17.39
N ILE A 86 -14.33 -9.58 -17.52
CA ILE A 86 -14.62 -10.77 -16.70
C ILE A 86 -13.68 -11.92 -17.05
N ALA A 87 -13.32 -12.07 -18.33
CA ALA A 87 -12.35 -13.07 -18.76
C ALA A 87 -10.96 -12.79 -18.19
N ASP A 88 -10.52 -11.52 -18.19
CA ASP A 88 -9.27 -11.13 -17.56
C ASP A 88 -9.30 -11.40 -16.04
N ALA A 89 -10.37 -11.01 -15.34
CA ALA A 89 -10.50 -11.26 -13.90
C ALA A 89 -10.40 -12.75 -13.52
N ILE A 90 -11.03 -13.64 -14.32
CA ILE A 90 -10.91 -15.10 -14.14
C ILE A 90 -9.45 -15.55 -14.31
N LYS A 91 -8.77 -15.07 -15.37
CA LYS A 91 -7.37 -15.38 -15.62
C LYS A 91 -6.46 -14.92 -14.47
N GLN A 92 -6.67 -13.71 -13.94
CA GLN A 92 -5.91 -13.20 -12.80
C GLN A 92 -6.11 -14.09 -11.56
N ILE A 93 -7.35 -14.53 -11.28
CA ILE A 93 -7.66 -15.46 -10.18
C ILE A 93 -6.94 -16.81 -10.37
N GLU A 94 -6.94 -17.35 -11.58
CA GLU A 94 -6.27 -18.62 -11.89
C GLU A 94 -4.75 -18.52 -11.67
N ILE A 95 -4.12 -17.43 -12.13
CA ILE A 95 -2.69 -17.19 -11.90
C ILE A 95 -2.41 -17.06 -10.39
N ALA A 96 -3.24 -16.32 -9.65
CA ALA A 96 -3.07 -16.16 -8.22
C ALA A 96 -3.19 -17.48 -7.45
N ASN A 97 -4.12 -18.36 -7.86
CA ASN A 97 -4.31 -19.66 -7.24
C ASN A 97 -3.15 -20.63 -7.48
N ASN A 98 -2.54 -20.58 -8.66
CA ASN A 98 -1.43 -21.46 -9.05
C ASN A 98 -0.04 -20.92 -8.66
N SER A 99 0.03 -19.76 -7.99
CA SER A 99 1.28 -19.11 -7.63
C SER A 99 1.53 -19.17 -6.13
N VAL A 100 2.75 -19.57 -5.75
CA VAL A 100 3.25 -19.53 -4.36
C VAL A 100 3.46 -18.10 -3.85
N LEU A 101 3.37 -17.09 -4.72
CA LEU A 101 3.50 -15.69 -4.35
C LEU A 101 2.33 -15.22 -3.46
N PHE A 102 1.13 -15.76 -3.70
CA PHE A 102 -0.11 -15.29 -3.05
C PHE A 102 -0.57 -16.25 -1.95
N THR A 103 0.32 -16.49 -0.99
CA THR A 103 0.04 -17.28 0.22
C THR A 103 -0.85 -16.54 1.20
N ASN A 104 -0.64 -15.22 1.38
CA ASN A 104 -1.56 -14.39 2.14
C ASN A 104 -2.78 -14.06 1.30
N ARG A 105 -3.96 -14.37 1.83
CA ARG A 105 -5.25 -14.23 1.12
C ARG A 105 -6.27 -13.60 2.05
N LEU A 106 -7.08 -12.71 1.49
CA LEU A 106 -8.15 -12.02 2.20
C LEU A 106 -9.41 -12.03 1.36
N VAL A 107 -10.53 -12.48 1.94
CA VAL A 107 -11.82 -12.51 1.24
C VAL A 107 -12.60 -11.23 1.54
N ASN A 108 -12.89 -10.45 0.50
CA ASN A 108 -13.62 -9.18 0.61
C ASN A 108 -15.13 -9.39 0.39
N ASP A 109 -15.76 -10.07 1.36
CA ASP A 109 -17.22 -10.19 1.44
C ASP A 109 -17.84 -8.91 2.01
N LYS A 110 -17.55 -8.65 3.29
CA LYS A 110 -17.99 -7.46 4.03
C LYS A 110 -16.79 -6.60 4.35
N LEU A 111 -16.87 -5.30 4.02
CA LEU A 111 -15.79 -4.34 4.22
C LEU A 111 -15.27 -4.33 5.67
N LYS A 112 -16.16 -4.40 6.65
CA LYS A 112 -15.78 -4.40 8.07
C LYS A 112 -14.90 -5.60 8.43
N ASP A 113 -15.30 -6.79 7.99
CA ASP A 113 -14.61 -8.04 8.31
C ASP A 113 -13.27 -8.11 7.55
N ALA A 114 -13.28 -7.68 6.28
CA ALA A 114 -12.09 -7.52 5.46
C ALA A 114 -11.07 -6.57 6.11
N ASN A 115 -11.50 -5.40 6.60
CA ASN A 115 -10.60 -4.45 7.27
C ASN A 115 -9.99 -5.06 8.54
N SER A 116 -10.81 -5.73 9.36
CA SER A 116 -10.29 -6.40 10.58
C SER A 116 -9.27 -7.49 10.27
N GLN A 117 -9.50 -8.27 9.21
CA GLN A 117 -8.54 -9.29 8.75
C GLN A 117 -7.27 -8.64 8.21
N PHE A 118 -7.40 -7.56 7.42
CA PHE A 118 -6.27 -6.80 6.90
C PHE A 118 -5.39 -6.27 8.03
N ASP A 119 -5.99 -5.60 9.02
CA ASP A 119 -5.26 -5.07 10.18
C ASP A 119 -4.52 -6.18 10.93
N THR A 120 -5.15 -7.34 11.10
CA THR A 120 -4.54 -8.50 11.76
C THR A 120 -3.34 -9.02 10.97
N LEU A 121 -3.45 -9.15 9.66
CA LEU A 121 -2.37 -9.58 8.78
C LEU A 121 -1.21 -8.58 8.80
N ILE A 122 -1.50 -7.28 8.74
CA ILE A 122 -0.46 -6.24 8.78
C ILE A 122 0.28 -6.26 10.12
N GLN A 123 -0.44 -6.38 11.24
CA GLN A 123 0.21 -6.50 12.56
C GLN A 123 1.09 -7.74 12.66
N ALA A 124 0.67 -8.88 12.09
CA ALA A 124 1.44 -10.11 12.13
C ALA A 124 2.68 -10.06 11.22
N LEU A 125 2.52 -9.59 9.98
CA LEU A 125 3.56 -9.60 8.96
C LEU A 125 4.60 -8.49 9.13
N TYR A 126 4.22 -7.37 9.76
CA TYR A 126 5.06 -6.18 9.92
C TYR A 126 5.26 -5.79 11.39
N PHE A 127 5.17 -6.75 12.32
CA PHE A 127 5.21 -6.46 13.76
C PHE A 127 6.48 -5.70 14.17
N GLN A 128 7.62 -6.02 13.56
CA GLN A 128 8.91 -5.43 13.89
C GLN A 128 9.00 -3.99 13.34
N GLU A 129 8.58 -3.78 12.10
CA GLU A 129 8.54 -2.47 11.44
C GLU A 129 7.62 -1.52 12.20
N ILE A 130 6.41 -1.99 12.55
CA ILE A 130 5.43 -1.22 13.33
C ILE A 130 6.01 -0.85 14.69
N ARG A 131 6.65 -1.80 15.39
CA ARG A 131 7.32 -1.52 16.67
C ARG A 131 8.42 -0.47 16.53
N ASN A 132 9.26 -0.58 15.50
CA ASN A 132 10.36 0.35 15.26
C ASN A 132 9.84 1.77 14.97
N ILE A 133 8.82 1.89 14.11
CA ILE A 133 8.16 3.16 13.78
C ILE A 133 7.56 3.80 15.04
N ASN A 134 6.84 3.03 15.85
CA ASN A 134 6.23 3.54 17.08
C ASN A 134 7.26 4.00 18.10
N THR A 135 8.38 3.29 18.23
CA THR A 135 9.49 3.68 19.11
C THR A 135 10.13 4.99 18.65
N ALA A 136 10.38 5.13 17.34
CA ALA A 136 10.94 6.35 16.76
C ALA A 136 10.02 7.57 16.94
N LYS A 137 8.69 7.40 16.85
CA LYS A 137 7.72 8.47 17.08
C LYS A 137 7.76 8.98 18.53
N LYS A 138 7.75 8.07 19.51
CA LYS A 138 7.83 8.45 20.93
C LYS A 138 9.10 9.25 21.26
N GLY A 139 10.25 8.85 20.71
CA GLY A 139 11.50 9.59 20.90
C GLY A 139 11.46 11.01 20.31
N LYS A 140 10.77 11.23 19.19
CA LYS A 140 10.59 12.56 18.59
C LYS A 140 9.64 13.44 19.39
N GLU A 141 8.56 12.88 19.92
CA GLU A 141 7.60 13.61 20.77
C GLU A 141 8.26 14.06 22.09
N GLN A 142 9.00 13.17 22.76
CA GLN A 142 9.72 13.48 24.00
C GLN A 142 10.80 14.56 23.81
N ASN A 143 11.55 14.51 22.70
CA ASN A 143 12.55 15.53 22.39
C ASN A 143 11.92 16.89 22.06
N LYS A 144 10.71 16.91 21.49
CA LYS A 144 9.98 18.14 21.19
C LYS A 144 9.44 18.80 22.46
N GLU A 145 8.85 18.01 23.37
CA GLU A 145 8.38 18.50 24.67
C GLU A 145 9.53 19.08 25.52
N GLN A 146 10.71 18.46 25.52
CA GLN A 146 11.89 18.98 26.21
C GLN A 146 12.50 20.24 25.56
N ALA A 147 12.30 20.44 24.26
CA ALA A 147 12.75 21.64 23.57
C ALA A 147 11.81 22.82 23.85
N ASP A 148 10.50 22.58 23.75
CA ASP A 148 9.46 23.58 24.02
C ASP A 148 9.51 24.05 25.49
N SER A 149 9.74 23.14 26.46
CA SER A 149 9.87 23.51 27.88
C SER A 149 11.11 24.36 28.19
N LYS A 150 12.24 24.12 27.50
CA LYS A 150 13.48 24.90 27.67
C LYS A 150 13.39 26.29 27.07
N ASP A 151 12.58 26.46 26.03
CA ASP A 151 12.34 27.77 25.41
C ASP A 151 11.36 28.62 26.22
N GLU A 152 10.41 28.01 26.94
CA GLU A 152 9.55 28.71 27.91
C GLU A 152 10.33 29.18 29.15
N GLU A 153 11.17 28.33 29.76
CA GLU A 153 12.02 28.73 30.90
C GLU A 153 12.99 29.88 30.54
N LYS A 154 13.50 29.92 29.30
CA LYS A 154 14.36 31.02 28.82
C LYS A 154 13.62 32.34 28.58
N LYS A 155 12.31 32.30 28.32
CA LYS A 155 11.48 33.51 28.15
C LYS A 155 11.08 34.11 29.51
N GLU A 156 10.87 33.28 30.53
CA GLU A 156 10.56 33.74 31.89
C GLU A 156 11.77 34.36 32.63
N GLN A 157 13.00 33.98 32.27
CA GLN A 157 14.22 34.47 32.92
C GLN A 157 14.83 35.74 32.29
N GLN A 158 14.23 36.33 31.24
CA GLN A 158 14.67 37.62 30.73
C GLN A 158 14.04 38.76 31.56
N PRO A 159 14.84 39.55 32.32
CA PRO A 159 14.29 40.66 33.07
C PRO A 159 13.77 41.72 32.09
N ALA A 160 12.54 42.19 32.33
CA ALA A 160 11.99 43.34 31.65
C ALA A 160 12.90 44.55 31.92
N ALA A 161 13.76 44.88 30.95
CA ALA A 161 14.47 46.15 30.91
C ALA A 161 13.42 47.25 30.77
N LYS A 162 13.07 47.87 31.90
CA LYS A 162 12.23 49.07 31.97
C LYS A 162 13.09 50.29 31.60
N GLU A 163 12.71 50.97 30.53
CA GLU A 163 13.00 52.39 30.33
C GLU A 163 12.08 53.25 31.20
#